data_AF-A0A087T1S3-F1
#
_entry.id   AF-A0A087T1S3-F1
#
_cell.length_a   1.000
_cell.length_b   1.000
_cell.length_c   1.000
_cell.angle_alpha   90.00
_cell.angle_beta   90.00
_cell.angle_gamma   90.00
#
_symmetry.space_group_name_H-M   'P 1'
#
loop_
_entity.id
_entity.type
_entity.pdbx_description
1 polymer ?
#
loop_
_entity_poly.entity_id
_entity_poly.type
_entity_poly.pdbx_seq_one_letter_code
_entity_poly.pdbx_strand_id
1 'polypeptide(L)' 'MEVDNPGSKYHPRLLRNEHGNYPIWMNQRAIKKHKAKLKLGRAKKAK' A
#
# COMPACT_ATOMS: atom_id res chain seq x y z
N MET A 1 -6.08 15.35 9.31
CA MET A 1 -5.36 14.12 8.90
C MET A 1 -6.08 12.96 9.56
N GLU A 2 -6.59 11.99 8.79
CA GLU A 2 -7.13 10.76 9.38
C GLU A 2 -6.03 10.13 10.24
N VAL A 3 -6.32 9.87 11.51
CA VAL A 3 -5.40 9.20 12.44
C VAL A 3 -5.56 7.71 12.21
N ASP A 4 -4.47 6.98 11.96
CA ASP A 4 -4.50 5.53 11.75
C ASP A 4 -5.09 4.90 13.02
N ASN A 5 -6.29 4.33 12.88
CA ASN A 5 -6.95 3.68 14.01
C ASN A 5 -6.30 2.29 14.17
N PRO A 6 -5.95 1.84 15.39
CA PRO A 6 -5.30 0.54 15.60
C PRO A 6 -6.16 -0.68 15.16
N GLY A 7 -7.43 -0.46 14.81
CA GLY A 7 -8.33 -1.45 14.20
C GLY A 7 -8.42 -1.40 12.67
N SER A 8 -7.71 -0.49 12.00
CA SER A 8 -7.78 -0.33 10.55
C SER A 8 -7.20 -1.56 9.84
N LYS A 9 -8.08 -2.36 9.23
CA LYS A 9 -7.69 -3.49 8.39
C LYS A 9 -7.16 -2.97 7.06
N TYR A 10 -5.84 -3.05 6.86
CA TYR A 10 -5.24 -2.79 5.56
C TYR A 10 -5.22 -4.05 4.71
N HIS A 11 -5.45 -3.90 3.42
CA HIS A 11 -5.32 -5.00 2.48
C HIS A 11 -3.87 -5.53 2.48
N PRO A 12 -3.62 -6.83 2.70
CA PRO A 12 -2.26 -7.36 2.96
C PRO A 12 -1.29 -7.10 1.80
N ARG A 13 -1.79 -7.16 0.56
CA ARG A 13 -0.99 -6.91 -0.65
C ARG A 13 -0.85 -5.44 -1.04
N LEU A 14 -1.91 -4.65 -0.91
CA LEU A 14 -1.95 -3.27 -1.41
C LEU A 14 -1.58 -2.26 -0.32
N LEU A 15 -1.61 -2.66 0.96
CA LEU A 15 -1.41 -1.82 2.13
C LEU A 15 -2.27 -0.56 2.06
N ARG A 16 -3.52 -0.72 1.63
CA ARG A 16 -4.54 0.33 1.59
C ARG A 16 -5.68 -0.04 2.52
N ASN A 17 -6.27 0.95 3.15
CA ASN A 17 -7.51 0.77 3.89
C ASN A 17 -8.72 0.69 2.93
N GLU A 18 -9.91 0.56 3.50
CA GLU A 18 -11.19 0.43 2.77
C GLU A 18 -11.49 1.66 1.89
N HIS A 19 -10.97 2.83 2.28
CA HIS A 19 -11.13 4.09 1.54
C HIS A 19 -10.04 4.30 0.46
N GLY A 20 -9.09 3.39 0.33
CA GLY A 20 -8.00 3.50 -0.65
C GLY A 20 -6.82 4.37 -0.21
N ASN A 21 -6.81 4.81 1.05
CA ASN A 21 -5.71 5.57 1.66
C ASN A 21 -4.59 4.63 2.15
N TYR A 22 -3.36 5.12 2.11
CA TYR A 22 -2.19 4.41 2.68
C TYR A 22 -2.01 4.79 4.15
N PRO A 23 -1.41 3.91 4.97
CA PRO A 23 -1.05 4.23 6.35
C PRO A 23 -0.13 5.45 6.44
N ILE A 24 -0.25 6.20 7.53
CA ILE A 24 0.50 7.43 7.81
C ILE A 24 1.99 7.15 8.02
N TRP A 25 2.32 5.97 8.59
CA TRP A 25 3.71 5.52 8.70
C TRP A 25 4.38 5.36 7.33
N MET A 26 3.58 5.22 6.26
CA MET A 26 4.05 5.04 4.91
C MET A 26 4.19 6.40 4.21
N ASN A 27 5.41 6.96 4.28
CA ASN A 27 5.71 8.22 3.59
C ASN A 27 5.55 8.11 2.06
N GLN A 28 5.47 9.25 1.36
CA GLN A 28 5.25 9.28 -0.09
C GLN A 28 6.30 8.48 -0.90
N ARG A 29 7.56 8.45 -0.44
CA ARG A 29 8.63 7.68 -1.08
C ARG A 29 8.40 6.17 -0.92
N ALA A 30 7.98 5.73 0.25
CA ALA A 30 7.61 4.34 0.52
C ALA A 30 6.41 3.91 -0.33
N ILE A 31 5.38 4.78 -0.45
CA ILE A 31 4.24 4.57 -1.35
C ILE A 31 4.70 4.38 -2.79
N LYS A 32 5.59 5.25 -3.29
CA LYS A 32 6.11 5.14 -4.66
C LYS A 32 6.89 3.85 -4.90
N LYS A 33 7.77 3.47 -3.96
CA LYS A 33 8.53 2.20 -4.03
C LYS A 33 7.60 0.98 -3.99
N HIS A 34 6.58 0.99 -3.13
CA HIS A 34 5.60 -0.10 -3.02
C HIS A 34 4.82 -0.28 -4.33
N LYS A 35 4.31 0.82 -4.91
CA LYS A 35 3.65 0.80 -6.23
C LYS A 35 4.56 0.22 -7.32
N ALA A 36 5.85 0.61 -7.34
CA ALA A 36 6.81 0.08 -8.30
C ALA A 36 7.04 -1.43 -8.12
N LYS A 37 7.20 -1.91 -6.88
CA LYS A 37 7.32 -3.34 -6.57
C LYS A 37 6.09 -4.13 -7.02
N LEU A 38 4.89 -3.61 -6.80
CA LEU A 38 3.65 -4.26 -7.26
C LEU A 38 3.57 -4.37 -8.79
N LYS A 39 4.03 -3.35 -9.52
CA LYS A 39 4.09 -3.37 -10.99
C LYS A 39 5.11 -4.41 -11.50
N LEU A 40 6.30 -4.45 -10.90
CA LEU A 40 7.34 -5.42 -11.25
C LEU A 40 6.95 -6.87 -10.92
N GLY A 41 6.31 -7.09 -9.77
CA GLY A 41 5.83 -8.41 -9.37
C GLY A 41 4.71 -8.95 -10.27
N ARG A 42 3.89 -8.06 -10.87
CA ARG A 42 2.91 -8.43 -11.90
C ARG A 42 3.58 -8.85 -13.21
N ALA A 43 4.61 -8.13 -13.64
CA ALA A 43 5.36 -8.47 -14.86
C ALA A 43 6.07 -9.83 -14.75
N LYS A 44 6.58 -10.18 -13.56
CA LYS A 44 7.22 -11.49 -13.32
C LYS A 44 6.24 -12.67 -13.27
N LYS A 45 4.96 -12.45 -12.96
CA LYS A 45 3.94 -13.50 -12.89
C LYS A 45 3.25 -13.78 -14.23
N ALA A 46 3.51 -12.95 -15.25
CA ALA A 46 2.95 -13.06 -16.59
C ALA A 46 3.89 -13.75 -17.59
N LYS A 47 4.95 -14.41 -17.11
CA LYS A 47 5.93 -15.18 -17.87
C LYS A 47 5.92 -16.60 -17.33
#